data_AF-A0A0P1AVP1-F1
#
_entry.id   AF-A0A0P1AVP1-F1
#
_cell.length_a   1.000
_cell.length_b   1.000
_cell.length_c   1.000
_cell.angle_alpha   90.00
_cell.angle_beta   90.00
_cell.angle_gamma   90.00
#
_symmetry.space_group_name_H-M   'P 1'
#
loop_
_entity.id
_entity.type
_entity.pdbx_description
1 polymer ?
#
loop_
_entity_poly.entity_id
_entity_poly.type
_entity_poly.pdbx_seq_one_letter_code
_entity_poly.pdbx_strand_id
1 'polypeptide(L)'
;MKEIFLPEELDTISERALLDPQTSQLAAALLQYEPHILFNITKKMLAEIDRLKFFGDHYNKWVRCIRIQSGHQDEETYIHTELEYFTKFYGETDLVRILTIPENQNDKGREYLKALSGIWLSQKKSPDDVMKMVIRTDDDVYNFLYHDFTTFSPRVWVSYHSQFYRIYRNEANRLTLLDTLTSAVGSARVTIMVQKAQESPDSLAREWGRYLQKAQYREWFDKKIPAVDVYEEIVNCAMTQSWGPEIRASFAERVGAEYVSAILSTDFNNLPHVPDPHIGV
;
A
#
# COMPACT_ATOMS: atom_id res chain seq x y z
N MET A 1 -1.83 -15.63 42.35
CA MET A 1 -0.71 -15.41 41.40
C MET A 1 0.01 -14.09 41.67
N LYS A 2 -0.69 -12.95 41.64
CA LYS A 2 -0.10 -11.61 41.89
C LYS A 2 0.52 -11.40 43.27
N GLU A 3 0.15 -12.23 44.25
CA GLU A 3 0.74 -12.22 45.60
C GLU A 3 2.05 -13.03 45.69
N ILE A 4 2.35 -13.85 44.67
CA ILE A 4 3.44 -14.84 44.68
C ILE A 4 4.52 -14.48 43.66
N PHE A 5 4.12 -13.95 42.51
CA PHE A 5 5.01 -13.62 41.39
C PHE A 5 4.99 -12.13 41.11
N LEU A 6 6.15 -11.59 40.75
CA LEU A 6 6.27 -10.22 40.23
C LEU A 6 5.55 -10.10 38.87
N PRO A 7 5.06 -8.90 38.50
CA PRO A 7 4.38 -8.70 37.22
C PRO A 7 5.17 -9.19 35.99
N GLU A 8 6.47 -8.91 35.96
CA GLU A 8 7.38 -9.31 34.87
C GLU A 8 7.57 -10.84 34.78
N GLU A 9 7.55 -11.51 35.94
CA GLU A 9 7.58 -12.97 36.03
C GLU A 9 6.28 -13.56 35.52
N LEU A 10 5.13 -12.95 35.85
CA LEU A 10 3.82 -13.38 35.36
C LEU A 10 3.70 -13.23 33.85
N ASP A 11 4.20 -12.15 33.26
CA ASP A 11 4.25 -11.96 31.81
C ASP A 11 5.06 -13.09 31.16
N THR A 12 6.24 -13.40 31.71
CA THR A 12 7.14 -14.45 31.19
C THR A 12 6.55 -15.86 31.34
N ILE A 13 5.95 -16.17 32.50
CA ILE A 13 5.31 -17.47 32.76
C ILE A 13 4.12 -17.66 31.82
N SER A 14 3.29 -16.64 31.67
CA SER A 14 2.09 -16.67 30.84
C SER A 14 2.45 -16.78 29.35
N GLU A 15 3.47 -16.05 28.89
CA GLU A 15 4.00 -16.18 27.53
C GLU A 15 4.44 -17.62 27.23
N ARG A 16 5.26 -18.21 28.12
CA ARG A 16 5.72 -19.60 27.96
C ARG A 16 4.57 -20.59 27.97
N ALA A 17 3.61 -20.42 28.88
CA ALA A 17 2.45 -21.29 28.99
C ALA A 17 1.53 -21.19 27.76
N LEU A 18 1.39 -20.01 27.15
CA LEU A 18 0.67 -19.85 25.88
C LEU A 18 1.35 -20.55 24.70
N LEU A 19 2.68 -20.58 24.67
CA LEU A 19 3.46 -21.19 23.60
C LEU A 19 3.56 -22.72 23.74
N ASP A 20 3.39 -23.25 24.95
CA ASP A 20 3.42 -24.68 25.23
C ASP A 20 2.07 -25.36 24.88
N PRO A 21 2.05 -26.39 24.01
CA PRO A 21 0.81 -27.04 23.59
C PRO A 21 -0.02 -27.66 24.73
N GLN A 22 0.61 -28.11 25.82
CA GLN A 22 -0.06 -28.78 26.93
C GLN A 22 -0.73 -27.80 27.89
N THR A 23 -0.23 -26.56 27.96
CA THR A 23 -0.69 -25.54 28.91
C THR A 23 -1.41 -24.36 28.24
N SER A 24 -1.35 -24.23 26.92
CA SER A 24 -1.88 -23.08 26.17
C SER A 24 -3.36 -22.78 26.38
N GLN A 25 -4.22 -23.80 26.45
CA GLN A 25 -5.67 -23.60 26.68
C GLN A 25 -5.95 -23.06 28.08
N LEU A 26 -5.27 -23.62 29.09
CA LEU A 26 -5.39 -23.15 30.47
C LEU A 26 -4.85 -21.73 30.61
N ALA A 27 -3.68 -21.45 30.02
CA ALA A 27 -3.10 -20.11 30.00
C ALA A 27 -4.04 -19.09 29.35
N ALA A 28 -4.63 -19.42 28.20
CA ALA A 28 -5.59 -18.54 27.53
C ALA A 28 -6.84 -18.29 28.39
N ALA A 29 -7.39 -19.32 29.04
CA ALA A 29 -8.54 -19.17 29.94
C ALA A 29 -8.23 -18.26 31.14
N LEU A 30 -7.02 -18.36 31.72
CA LEU A 30 -6.58 -17.50 32.82
C LEU A 30 -6.40 -16.05 32.38
N LEU A 31 -5.83 -15.83 31.18
CA LEU A 31 -5.58 -14.50 30.64
C LEU A 31 -6.85 -13.73 30.26
N GLN A 32 -7.99 -14.40 30.04
CA GLN A 32 -9.28 -13.72 29.89
C GLN A 32 -9.65 -12.87 31.11
N TYR A 33 -9.20 -13.26 32.31
CA TYR A 33 -9.43 -12.50 33.55
C TYR A 33 -8.28 -11.54 33.88
N GLU A 34 -7.23 -11.52 33.06
CA GLU A 34 -6.01 -10.74 33.29
C GLU A 34 -5.61 -9.94 32.03
N PRO A 35 -6.48 -9.01 31.55
CA PRO A 35 -6.29 -8.33 30.27
C PRO A 35 -5.01 -7.48 30.19
N HIS A 36 -4.49 -7.02 31.33
CA HIS A 36 -3.23 -6.27 31.39
C HIS A 36 -2.00 -7.14 31.09
N ILE A 37 -1.97 -8.36 31.62
CA ILE A 37 -0.90 -9.33 31.35
C ILE A 37 -0.94 -9.71 29.87
N LEU A 38 -2.14 -9.97 29.35
CA LEU A 38 -2.32 -10.25 27.94
C LEU A 38 -1.81 -9.09 27.06
N PHE A 39 -2.24 -7.86 27.35
CA PHE A 39 -1.80 -6.69 26.63
C PHE A 39 -0.27 -6.55 26.59
N ASN A 40 0.41 -6.77 27.72
CA ASN A 40 1.87 -6.70 27.81
C ASN A 40 2.55 -7.77 26.94
N ILE A 41 2.09 -9.02 27.03
CA ILE A 41 2.62 -10.14 26.24
C ILE A 41 2.43 -9.87 24.76
N THR A 42 1.21 -9.53 24.34
CA THR A 42 0.90 -9.19 22.94
C THR A 42 1.79 -8.06 22.44
N LYS A 43 1.95 -6.98 23.22
CA LYS A 43 2.81 -5.85 22.87
C LYS A 43 4.27 -6.25 22.69
N LYS A 44 4.80 -7.08 23.60
CA LYS A 44 6.18 -7.58 23.54
C LYS A 44 6.39 -8.45 22.31
N MET A 45 5.51 -9.43 22.07
CA MET A 45 5.60 -10.33 20.92
C MET A 45 5.48 -9.58 19.59
N LEU A 46 4.60 -8.58 19.48
CA LEU A 46 4.51 -7.73 18.29
C LEU A 46 5.81 -6.95 18.05
N ALA A 47 6.48 -6.45 19.11
CA ALA A 47 7.75 -5.74 18.98
C ALA A 47 8.89 -6.62 18.44
N GLU A 48 8.79 -7.94 18.61
CA GLU A 48 9.78 -8.94 18.15
C GLU A 48 9.57 -9.37 16.68
N ILE A 49 8.44 -9.00 16.06
CA ILE A 49 8.19 -9.34 14.66
C ILE A 49 9.13 -8.52 13.76
N ASP A 50 9.93 -9.22 12.96
CA ASP A 50 10.78 -8.61 11.95
C ASP A 50 9.92 -8.02 10.84
N ARG A 51 9.96 -6.69 10.69
CA ARG A 51 9.17 -5.97 9.69
C ARG A 51 9.57 -6.29 8.24
N LEU A 52 10.81 -6.70 8.00
CA LEU A 52 11.30 -7.10 6.67
C LEU A 52 10.94 -8.55 6.34
N LYS A 53 10.71 -9.38 7.37
CA LYS A 53 10.30 -10.78 7.27
C LYS A 53 9.08 -11.02 8.14
N PHE A 54 8.02 -10.28 7.83
CA PHE A 54 6.86 -10.11 8.71
C PHE A 54 6.19 -11.43 9.03
N PHE A 55 6.06 -12.31 8.04
CA PHE A 55 5.41 -13.62 8.18
C PHE A 55 6.36 -14.73 8.68
N GLY A 56 7.35 -14.37 9.52
CA GLY A 56 8.32 -15.29 10.10
C GLY A 56 7.91 -15.94 11.43
N ASP A 57 8.89 -16.48 12.16
CA ASP A 57 8.65 -17.25 13.40
C ASP A 57 7.99 -16.44 14.52
N HIS A 58 8.39 -15.18 14.72
CA HIS A 58 7.80 -14.32 15.75
C HIS A 58 6.32 -14.00 15.44
N TYR A 59 5.98 -13.81 14.17
CA TYR A 59 4.58 -13.67 13.73
C TYR A 59 3.79 -14.97 13.99
N ASN A 60 4.35 -16.13 13.62
CA ASN A 60 3.67 -17.41 13.83
C ASN A 60 3.41 -17.69 15.31
N LYS A 61 4.38 -17.36 16.19
CA LYS A 61 4.21 -17.43 17.65
C LYS A 61 3.08 -16.52 18.11
N TRP A 62 3.09 -15.25 17.67
CA TRP A 62 2.07 -14.27 18.07
C TRP A 62 0.67 -14.65 17.59
N VAL A 63 0.52 -15.02 16.31
CA VAL A 63 -0.76 -15.47 15.73
C VAL A 63 -1.31 -16.65 16.51
N ARG A 64 -0.48 -17.63 16.83
CA ARG A 64 -0.91 -18.79 17.64
C ARG A 64 -1.49 -18.34 18.98
N CYS A 65 -0.84 -17.41 19.69
CA CYS A 65 -1.34 -16.91 20.97
C CYS A 65 -2.70 -16.21 20.83
N ILE A 66 -2.83 -15.29 19.86
CA ILE A 66 -4.09 -14.54 19.67
C ILE A 66 -5.23 -15.44 19.21
N ARG A 67 -4.97 -16.41 18.32
CA ARG A 67 -6.00 -17.35 17.87
C ARG A 67 -6.51 -18.25 19.00
N ILE A 68 -5.61 -18.76 19.85
CA ILE A 68 -6.02 -19.56 21.01
C ILE A 68 -6.91 -18.74 21.96
N GLN A 69 -6.60 -17.45 22.15
CA GLN A 69 -7.38 -16.56 23.00
C GLN A 69 -8.73 -16.16 22.41
N SER A 70 -8.79 -16.04 21.08
CA SER A 70 -10.01 -15.66 20.36
C SER A 70 -11.02 -16.81 20.26
N GLY A 71 -10.62 -18.03 20.64
CA GLY A 71 -11.44 -19.23 20.51
C GLY A 71 -11.58 -19.66 19.05
N HIS A 72 -12.47 -20.61 18.77
CA HIS A 72 -12.67 -21.10 17.41
C HIS A 72 -13.42 -20.07 16.56
N GLN A 73 -12.76 -19.59 15.50
CA GLN A 73 -13.30 -18.67 14.50
C GLN A 73 -12.95 -19.16 13.09
N ASP A 74 -13.62 -18.62 12.07
CA ASP A 74 -13.21 -18.78 10.68
C ASP A 74 -11.96 -17.92 10.36
N GLU A 75 -11.29 -18.24 9.26
CA GLU A 75 -10.02 -17.60 8.89
C GLU A 75 -10.18 -16.09 8.59
N GLU A 76 -11.33 -15.67 8.06
CA GLU A 76 -11.57 -14.25 7.76
C GLU A 76 -11.69 -13.46 9.07
N THR A 77 -12.41 -13.98 10.06
CA THR A 77 -12.53 -13.36 11.38
C THR A 77 -11.18 -13.29 12.11
N TYR A 78 -10.33 -14.32 11.99
CA TYR A 78 -8.98 -14.26 12.55
C TYR A 78 -8.13 -13.17 11.90
N ILE A 79 -8.11 -13.07 10.56
CA ILE A 79 -7.32 -12.06 9.87
C ILE A 79 -7.78 -10.64 10.25
N HIS A 80 -9.09 -10.40 10.38
CA HIS A 80 -9.60 -9.10 10.83
C HIS A 80 -9.12 -8.77 12.26
N THR A 81 -9.23 -9.73 13.18
CA THR A 81 -8.72 -9.57 14.55
C THR A 81 -7.22 -9.29 14.55
N GLU A 82 -6.45 -10.02 13.74
CA GLU A 82 -5.00 -9.85 13.60
C GLU A 82 -4.65 -8.45 13.06
N LEU A 83 -5.37 -7.99 12.03
CA LEU A 83 -5.24 -6.64 11.46
C LEU A 83 -5.58 -5.53 12.46
N GLU A 84 -6.57 -5.72 13.34
CA GLU A 84 -6.88 -4.74 14.38
C GLU A 84 -5.70 -4.55 15.34
N TYR A 85 -5.09 -5.64 15.79
CA TYR A 85 -3.89 -5.57 16.65
C TYR A 85 -2.71 -4.93 15.92
N PHE A 86 -2.43 -5.33 14.68
CA PHE A 86 -1.35 -4.75 13.90
C PHE A 86 -1.58 -3.26 13.64
N THR A 87 -2.79 -2.86 13.27
CA THR A 87 -3.14 -1.45 13.04
C THR A 87 -2.98 -0.63 14.31
N LYS A 88 -3.41 -1.15 15.46
CA LYS A 88 -3.27 -0.47 16.76
C LYS A 88 -1.82 -0.33 17.20
N PHE A 89 -0.97 -1.32 16.90
CA PHE A 89 0.41 -1.35 17.35
C PHE A 89 1.37 -0.60 16.42
N TYR A 90 1.32 -0.87 15.11
CA TYR A 90 2.20 -0.23 14.13
C TYR A 90 1.66 1.11 13.64
N GLY A 91 0.34 1.30 13.70
CA GLY A 91 -0.34 2.30 12.88
C GLY A 91 -0.62 1.75 11.49
N GLU A 92 -1.76 2.14 10.92
CA GLU A 92 -2.21 1.64 9.62
C GLU A 92 -1.20 1.95 8.50
N THR A 93 -0.68 3.17 8.44
CA THR A 93 0.24 3.58 7.38
C THR A 93 1.56 2.79 7.40
N ASP A 94 2.06 2.48 8.59
CA ASP A 94 3.28 1.68 8.74
C ASP A 94 3.00 0.19 8.48
N LEU A 95 1.81 -0.30 8.84
CA LEU A 95 1.38 -1.65 8.50
C LEU A 95 1.27 -1.83 6.98
N VAL A 96 0.69 -0.86 6.26
CA VAL A 96 0.69 -0.86 4.79
C VAL A 96 2.10 -1.00 4.28
N ARG A 97 3.02 -0.13 4.74
CA ARG A 97 4.44 -0.19 4.32
C ARG A 97 5.07 -1.56 4.58
N ILE A 98 4.83 -2.13 5.76
CA ILE A 98 5.33 -3.48 6.10
C ILE A 98 4.79 -4.50 5.10
N LEU A 99 3.48 -4.51 4.89
CA LEU A 99 2.84 -5.47 4.01
C LEU A 99 3.35 -5.31 2.58
N THR A 100 3.56 -4.09 2.08
CA THR A 100 3.99 -3.81 0.69
C THR A 100 5.46 -4.10 0.38
N ILE A 101 6.29 -4.43 1.38
CA ILE A 101 7.68 -4.84 1.17
C ILE A 101 7.72 -6.11 0.31
N PRO A 102 8.60 -6.20 -0.71
CA PRO A 102 8.65 -7.35 -1.63
C PRO A 102 8.71 -8.71 -0.92
N GLU A 103 9.51 -8.82 0.14
CA GLU A 103 9.67 -10.04 0.95
C GLU A 103 8.37 -10.47 1.66
N ASN A 104 7.46 -9.52 1.91
CA ASN A 104 6.18 -9.76 2.57
C ASN A 104 5.03 -9.98 1.59
N GLN A 105 5.24 -9.86 0.28
CA GLN A 105 4.22 -10.04 -0.77
C GLN A 105 3.93 -11.52 -1.12
N ASN A 106 4.11 -12.42 -0.16
CA ASN A 106 3.69 -13.82 -0.28
C ASN A 106 2.16 -13.98 -0.16
N ASP A 107 1.65 -15.21 -0.26
CA ASP A 107 0.21 -15.51 -0.21
C ASP A 107 -0.47 -14.90 1.02
N LYS A 108 0.17 -15.00 2.19
CA LYS A 108 -0.36 -14.43 3.45
C LYS A 108 -0.38 -12.91 3.41
N GLY A 109 0.67 -12.26 2.90
CA GLY A 109 0.69 -10.82 2.70
C GLY A 109 -0.45 -10.33 1.81
N ARG A 110 -0.73 -11.06 0.72
CA ARG A 110 -1.84 -10.73 -0.19
C ARG A 110 -3.20 -10.96 0.46
N GLU A 111 -3.38 -11.99 1.28
CA GLU A 111 -4.59 -12.20 2.09
C GLU A 111 -4.84 -11.02 3.05
N TYR A 112 -3.81 -10.61 3.78
CA TYR A 112 -3.89 -9.49 4.72
C TYR A 112 -4.21 -8.17 4.03
N LEU A 113 -3.58 -7.89 2.88
CA LEU A 113 -3.86 -6.69 2.09
C LEU A 113 -5.26 -6.68 1.50
N LYS A 114 -5.77 -7.85 1.08
CA LYS A 114 -7.16 -7.99 0.62
C LYS A 114 -8.15 -7.72 1.75
N ALA A 115 -7.92 -8.28 2.93
CA ALA A 115 -8.76 -8.03 4.11
C ALA A 115 -8.70 -6.54 4.53
N LEU A 116 -7.50 -5.96 4.58
CA LEU A 116 -7.30 -4.53 4.87
C LEU A 116 -8.01 -3.64 3.85
N SER A 117 -7.99 -4.00 2.57
CA SER A 117 -8.76 -3.32 1.52
C SER A 117 -10.27 -3.38 1.79
N GLY A 118 -10.78 -4.52 2.27
CA GLY A 118 -12.17 -4.67 2.71
C GLY A 118 -12.53 -3.72 3.86
N ILE A 119 -11.64 -3.59 4.85
CA ILE A 119 -11.78 -2.63 5.96
C ILE A 119 -11.80 -1.19 5.43
N TRP A 120 -10.91 -0.83 4.51
CA TRP A 120 -10.92 0.51 3.91
C TRP A 120 -12.20 0.80 3.13
N LEU A 121 -12.71 -0.18 2.39
CA LEU A 121 -13.97 -0.05 1.68
C LEU A 121 -15.13 0.18 2.65
N SER A 122 -15.22 -0.57 3.76
CA SER A 122 -16.29 -0.39 4.74
C SER A 122 -16.21 0.96 5.46
N GLN A 123 -14.99 1.46 5.68
CA GLN A 123 -14.72 2.80 6.23
C GLN A 123 -14.88 3.94 5.20
N LYS A 124 -15.22 3.63 3.94
CA LYS A 124 -15.30 4.61 2.84
C LYS A 124 -14.01 5.43 2.64
N LYS A 125 -12.85 4.83 2.89
CA LYS A 125 -11.57 5.50 2.67
C LYS A 125 -11.42 5.84 1.19
N SER A 126 -11.06 7.08 0.87
CA SER A 126 -10.94 7.50 -0.52
C SER A 126 -9.76 6.75 -1.20
N PRO A 127 -9.84 6.45 -2.51
CA PRO A 127 -8.72 5.86 -3.23
C PRO A 127 -7.43 6.69 -3.14
N ASP A 128 -7.51 8.03 -3.07
CA ASP A 128 -6.32 8.86 -2.97
C ASP A 128 -5.69 8.84 -1.56
N ASP A 129 -6.50 8.72 -0.49
CA ASP A 129 -5.95 8.51 0.86
C ASP A 129 -5.25 7.16 0.98
N VAL A 130 -5.79 6.11 0.35
CA VAL A 130 -5.08 4.82 0.26
C VAL A 130 -3.75 4.99 -0.48
N MET A 131 -3.74 5.72 -1.59
CA MET A 131 -2.51 5.94 -2.35
C MET A 131 -1.45 6.76 -1.60
N LYS A 132 -1.86 7.76 -0.80
CA LYS A 132 -0.93 8.50 0.08
C LYS A 132 -0.27 7.61 1.13
N MET A 133 -0.94 6.53 1.56
CA MET A 133 -0.35 5.57 2.50
C MET A 133 0.66 4.63 1.83
N VAL A 134 0.43 4.31 0.55
CA VAL A 134 1.28 3.40 -0.23
C VAL A 134 2.51 4.12 -0.77
N ILE A 135 2.34 5.31 -1.36
CA ILE A 135 3.43 6.06 -1.99
C ILE A 135 3.87 7.18 -1.07
N ARG A 136 4.97 6.96 -0.34
CA ARG A 136 5.42 7.87 0.72
C ARG A 136 6.78 8.48 0.46
N THR A 137 7.63 7.77 -0.25
CA THR A 137 9.01 8.15 -0.54
C THR A 137 9.18 8.42 -2.03
N ASP A 138 10.30 9.06 -2.36
CA ASP A 138 10.69 9.27 -3.76
C ASP A 138 11.00 7.93 -4.44
N ASP A 139 11.60 6.98 -3.72
CA ASP A 139 11.81 5.61 -4.20
C ASP A 139 10.49 4.91 -4.52
N ASP A 140 9.44 5.10 -3.72
CA ASP A 140 8.12 4.55 -4.03
C ASP A 140 7.58 5.12 -5.34
N VAL A 141 7.77 6.43 -5.59
CA VAL A 141 7.33 7.05 -6.85
C VAL A 141 8.07 6.46 -8.05
N TYR A 142 9.37 6.20 -7.94
CA TYR A 142 10.12 5.53 -9.01
C TYR A 142 9.64 4.12 -9.26
N ASN A 143 9.37 3.37 -8.19
CA ASN A 143 9.21 1.93 -8.25
C ASN A 143 7.75 1.49 -8.43
N PHE A 144 6.77 2.35 -8.09
CA PHE A 144 5.35 1.99 -8.02
C PHE A 144 4.81 1.37 -9.32
N LEU A 145 5.17 1.93 -10.47
CA LEU A 145 4.79 1.41 -11.79
C LEU A 145 5.96 0.72 -12.53
N TYR A 146 7.18 0.74 -11.98
CA TYR A 146 8.38 0.32 -12.68
C TYR A 146 8.61 -1.19 -12.60
N HIS A 147 8.35 -1.81 -11.45
CA HIS A 147 8.53 -3.25 -11.27
C HIS A 147 7.25 -4.03 -11.62
N ASP A 148 7.42 -5.33 -11.81
CA ASP A 148 6.34 -6.27 -12.12
C ASP A 148 5.21 -6.15 -11.08
N PHE A 149 3.98 -6.35 -11.57
CA PHE A 149 2.72 -6.25 -10.85
C PHE A 149 2.51 -7.41 -9.84
N THR A 150 3.58 -8.07 -9.41
CA THR A 150 3.62 -9.23 -8.51
C THR A 150 3.87 -8.88 -7.04
N THR A 151 4.34 -7.66 -6.74
CA THR A 151 4.43 -7.12 -5.36
C THR A 151 3.15 -6.34 -5.00
N PHE A 152 3.10 -5.46 -3.97
CA PHE A 152 1.89 -4.65 -3.73
C PHE A 152 1.74 -3.75 -4.94
N SER A 153 0.92 -4.22 -5.85
CA SER A 153 1.03 -3.83 -7.22
C SER A 153 -0.01 -2.79 -7.52
N PRO A 154 0.19 -2.05 -8.62
CA PRO A 154 -0.90 -1.27 -9.18
C PRO A 154 -2.16 -2.13 -9.40
N ARG A 155 -2.12 -3.48 -9.42
CA ARG A 155 -3.32 -4.35 -9.43
C ARG A 155 -4.17 -4.19 -8.17
N VAL A 156 -3.58 -4.16 -6.97
CA VAL A 156 -4.34 -4.01 -5.71
C VAL A 156 -5.00 -2.65 -5.68
N TRP A 157 -4.27 -1.60 -6.07
CA TRP A 157 -4.81 -0.26 -6.20
C TRP A 157 -5.91 -0.16 -7.26
N VAL A 158 -5.69 -0.65 -8.48
CA VAL A 158 -6.69 -0.63 -9.58
C VAL A 158 -7.94 -1.39 -9.15
N SER A 159 -7.78 -2.55 -8.49
CA SER A 159 -8.88 -3.33 -7.93
C SER A 159 -9.64 -2.54 -6.86
N TYR A 160 -8.94 -1.93 -5.91
CA TYR A 160 -9.53 -1.09 -4.86
C TYR A 160 -10.31 0.08 -5.45
N HIS A 161 -9.70 0.83 -6.36
CA HIS A 161 -10.30 1.96 -7.05
C HIS A 161 -11.59 1.54 -7.80
N SER A 162 -11.52 0.44 -8.56
CA SER A 162 -12.67 -0.10 -9.29
C SER A 162 -13.80 -0.50 -8.34
N GLN A 163 -13.48 -1.18 -7.23
CA GLN A 163 -14.46 -1.61 -6.24
C GLN A 163 -15.10 -0.43 -5.51
N PHE A 164 -14.30 0.56 -5.10
CA PHE A 164 -14.77 1.76 -4.40
C PHE A 164 -15.82 2.50 -5.22
N TYR A 165 -15.53 2.82 -6.49
CA TYR A 165 -16.49 3.53 -7.34
C TYR A 165 -17.65 2.67 -7.82
N ARG A 166 -17.52 1.34 -7.79
CA ARG A 166 -18.67 0.44 -8.02
C ARG A 166 -19.64 0.47 -6.84
N ILE A 167 -19.14 0.43 -5.61
CA ILE A 167 -19.95 0.40 -4.38
C ILE A 167 -20.56 1.79 -4.12
N TYR A 168 -19.77 2.85 -4.23
CA TYR A 168 -20.15 4.21 -3.86
C TYR A 168 -20.50 5.11 -5.07
N ARG A 169 -20.98 4.51 -6.16
CA ARG A 169 -21.27 5.19 -7.45
C ARG A 169 -22.16 6.44 -7.35
N ASN A 170 -23.00 6.53 -6.32
CA ASN A 170 -23.97 7.61 -6.12
C ASN A 170 -23.50 8.64 -5.07
N GLU A 171 -22.38 8.39 -4.39
CA GLU A 171 -21.90 9.18 -3.25
C GLU A 171 -20.53 9.79 -3.52
N ALA A 172 -19.70 9.13 -4.35
CA ALA A 172 -18.36 9.60 -4.67
C ALA A 172 -18.30 10.20 -6.08
N ASN A 173 -17.67 11.36 -6.20
CA ASN A 173 -17.26 11.88 -7.49
C ASN A 173 -16.25 10.92 -8.10
N ARG A 174 -16.59 10.32 -9.24
CA ARG A 174 -15.74 9.32 -9.88
C ARG A 174 -14.44 9.96 -10.35
N LEU A 175 -13.37 9.74 -9.59
CA LEU A 175 -12.01 10.06 -10.03
C LEU A 175 -11.53 8.98 -10.99
N THR A 176 -10.68 9.37 -11.93
CA THR A 176 -9.90 8.42 -12.71
C THR A 176 -8.71 7.89 -11.90
N LEU A 177 -8.06 6.84 -12.40
CA LEU A 177 -6.80 6.36 -11.83
C LEU A 177 -5.73 7.48 -11.82
N LEU A 178 -5.66 8.28 -12.88
CA LEU A 178 -4.75 9.41 -12.96
C LEU A 178 -5.08 10.50 -11.94
N ASP A 179 -6.36 10.88 -11.79
CA ASP A 179 -6.78 11.86 -10.79
C ASP A 179 -6.40 11.41 -9.37
N THR A 180 -6.58 10.12 -9.09
CA THR A 180 -6.24 9.51 -7.80
C THR A 180 -4.74 9.62 -7.51
N LEU A 181 -3.89 9.27 -8.48
CA LEU A 181 -2.43 9.40 -8.34
C LEU A 181 -2.02 10.87 -8.21
N THR A 182 -2.59 11.74 -9.03
CA THR A 182 -2.29 13.18 -9.03
C THR A 182 -2.69 13.84 -7.71
N SER A 183 -3.83 13.45 -7.13
CA SER A 183 -4.24 13.89 -5.78
C SER A 183 -3.29 13.37 -4.69
N ALA A 184 -2.80 12.14 -4.83
CA ALA A 184 -1.96 11.51 -3.83
C ALA A 184 -0.52 12.05 -3.80
N VAL A 185 0.10 12.26 -4.97
CA VAL A 185 1.52 12.59 -5.07
C VAL A 185 1.82 13.87 -5.86
N GLY A 186 0.84 14.47 -6.53
CA GLY A 186 1.03 15.67 -7.36
C GLY A 186 1.41 15.37 -8.81
N SER A 187 1.06 16.28 -9.72
CA SER A 187 1.16 16.10 -11.18
C SER A 187 2.61 15.85 -11.63
N ALA A 188 3.58 16.65 -11.19
CA ALA A 188 4.99 16.44 -11.50
C ALA A 188 5.55 15.07 -11.04
N ARG A 189 5.16 14.58 -9.85
CA ARG A 189 5.60 13.27 -9.35
C ARG A 189 4.96 12.13 -10.14
N VAL A 190 3.69 12.28 -10.54
CA VAL A 190 3.05 11.35 -11.48
C VAL A 190 3.79 11.31 -12.81
N THR A 191 4.19 12.47 -13.36
CA THR A 191 4.97 12.52 -14.61
C THR A 191 6.26 11.71 -14.51
N ILE A 192 7.01 11.84 -13.41
CA ILE A 192 8.24 11.08 -13.18
C ILE A 192 7.94 9.58 -13.11
N MET A 193 6.91 9.19 -12.35
CA MET A 193 6.47 7.80 -12.19
C MET A 193 6.11 7.16 -13.55
N VAL A 194 5.32 7.85 -14.39
CA VAL A 194 4.89 7.29 -15.68
C VAL A 194 6.02 7.26 -16.71
N GLN A 195 6.94 8.22 -16.68
CA GLN A 195 8.14 8.21 -17.53
C GLN A 195 9.04 7.03 -17.17
N LYS A 196 9.24 6.79 -15.86
CA LYS A 196 10.01 5.66 -15.38
C LYS A 196 9.37 4.32 -15.74
N ALA A 197 8.06 4.20 -15.58
CA ALA A 197 7.33 3.01 -16.01
C ALA A 197 7.57 2.65 -17.49
N GLN A 198 7.67 3.66 -18.36
CA GLN A 198 7.96 3.46 -19.79
C GLN A 198 9.39 2.98 -20.08
N GLU A 199 10.33 3.22 -19.17
CA GLU A 199 11.72 2.74 -19.22
C GLU A 199 11.87 1.32 -18.64
N SER A 200 10.82 0.78 -18.00
CA SER A 200 10.86 -0.53 -17.34
C SER A 200 11.17 -1.67 -18.32
N PRO A 201 11.92 -2.72 -17.92
CA PRO A 201 12.04 -3.96 -18.69
C PRO A 201 10.72 -4.76 -18.76
N ASP A 202 9.77 -4.52 -17.86
CA ASP A 202 8.46 -5.18 -17.86
C ASP A 202 7.51 -4.56 -18.90
N SER A 203 6.86 -5.40 -19.71
CA SER A 203 5.99 -4.89 -20.78
C SER A 203 4.70 -4.27 -20.28
N LEU A 204 4.14 -4.78 -19.18
CA LEU A 204 2.90 -4.31 -18.60
C LEU A 204 3.11 -2.94 -17.94
N ALA A 205 4.22 -2.76 -17.23
CA ALA A 205 4.69 -1.48 -16.69
C ALA A 205 4.77 -0.42 -17.80
N ARG A 206 5.42 -0.76 -18.92
CA ARG A 206 5.50 0.16 -20.07
C ARG A 206 4.13 0.50 -20.65
N GLU A 207 3.21 -0.45 -20.69
CA GLU A 207 1.84 -0.24 -21.18
C GLU A 207 1.05 0.72 -20.29
N TRP A 208 1.10 0.50 -18.97
CA TRP A 208 0.50 1.40 -17.97
C TRP A 208 1.13 2.79 -18.00
N GLY A 209 2.46 2.87 -18.12
CA GLY A 209 3.17 4.14 -18.28
C GLY A 209 2.67 4.94 -19.48
N ARG A 210 2.54 4.30 -20.66
CA ARG A 210 1.98 4.95 -21.86
C ARG A 210 0.51 5.36 -21.70
N TYR A 211 -0.31 4.47 -21.12
CA TYR A 211 -1.74 4.75 -20.88
C TYR A 211 -1.90 5.99 -19.98
N LEU A 212 -1.22 6.02 -18.83
CA LEU A 212 -1.30 7.13 -17.88
C LEU A 212 -0.66 8.40 -18.42
N GLN A 213 0.44 8.33 -19.19
CA GLN A 213 1.04 9.49 -19.83
C GLN A 213 0.07 10.15 -20.84
N LYS A 214 -0.61 9.35 -21.67
CA LYS A 214 -1.60 9.86 -22.62
C LYS A 214 -2.82 10.46 -21.92
N ALA A 215 -3.26 9.86 -20.81
CA ALA A 215 -4.29 10.44 -19.96
C ALA A 215 -3.83 11.77 -19.35
N GLN A 216 -2.58 11.87 -18.89
CA GLN A 216 -2.01 13.08 -18.30
C GLN A 216 -1.94 14.24 -19.32
N TYR A 217 -1.50 13.96 -20.55
CA TYR A 217 -1.49 14.96 -21.61
C TYR A 217 -2.89 15.47 -21.96
N ARG A 218 -3.92 14.62 -21.92
CA ARG A 218 -5.31 15.06 -22.10
C ARG A 218 -5.79 15.93 -20.98
N GLU A 219 -5.53 15.53 -19.74
CA GLU A 219 -5.93 16.31 -18.58
C GLU A 219 -5.31 17.71 -18.63
N TRP A 220 -4.02 17.81 -18.97
CA TRP A 220 -3.36 19.10 -19.19
C TRP A 220 -4.00 19.89 -20.32
N PHE A 221 -4.33 19.26 -21.45
CA PHE A 221 -4.96 19.93 -22.58
C PHE A 221 -6.36 20.45 -22.23
N ASP A 222 -7.20 19.63 -21.60
CA ASP A 222 -8.56 19.96 -21.19
C ASP A 222 -8.57 21.08 -20.15
N LYS A 223 -7.59 21.06 -19.23
CA LYS A 223 -7.35 22.14 -18.25
C LYS A 223 -6.64 23.36 -18.84
N LYS A 224 -6.29 23.34 -20.13
CA LYS A 224 -5.58 24.41 -20.86
C LYS A 224 -4.23 24.78 -20.24
N ILE A 225 -3.54 23.80 -19.66
CA ILE A 225 -2.21 23.97 -19.09
C ILE A 225 -1.21 24.04 -20.26
N PRO A 226 -0.46 25.15 -20.42
CA PRO A 226 0.55 25.29 -21.44
C PRO A 226 1.81 24.48 -21.08
N ALA A 227 2.58 24.08 -22.09
CA ALA A 227 3.80 23.28 -21.89
C ALA A 227 4.87 23.98 -21.02
N VAL A 228 4.88 25.31 -20.98
CA VAL A 228 5.78 26.08 -20.10
C VAL A 228 5.44 25.89 -18.62
N ASP A 229 4.15 25.83 -18.26
CA ASP A 229 3.72 25.61 -16.88
C ASP A 229 4.05 24.17 -16.45
N VAL A 230 3.89 23.19 -17.36
CA VAL A 230 4.32 21.80 -17.13
C VAL A 230 5.83 21.73 -16.88
N TYR A 231 6.62 22.44 -17.68
CA TYR A 231 8.06 22.53 -17.51
C TYR A 231 8.42 23.09 -16.12
N GLU A 232 7.81 24.22 -15.74
CA GLU A 232 8.05 24.86 -14.45
C GLU A 232 7.65 23.96 -13.27
N GLU A 233 6.53 23.24 -13.37
CA GLU A 233 6.07 22.31 -12.34
C GLU A 233 7.11 21.19 -12.10
N ILE A 234 7.65 20.60 -13.17
CA ILE A 234 8.62 19.50 -13.10
C ILE A 234 9.97 19.99 -12.57
N VAL A 235 10.46 21.14 -13.02
CA VAL A 235 11.74 21.71 -12.57
C VAL A 235 11.71 22.06 -11.08
N ASN A 236 10.58 22.58 -10.61
CA ASN A 236 10.38 22.96 -9.21
C ASN A 236 10.01 21.79 -8.29
N CYS A 237 9.80 20.59 -8.84
CA CYS A 237 9.49 19.40 -8.06
C CYS A 237 10.62 19.06 -7.08
N ALA A 238 10.29 18.94 -5.78
CA ALA A 238 11.28 18.66 -4.74
C ALA A 238 12.05 17.35 -4.98
N MET A 239 11.35 16.32 -5.49
CA MET A 239 11.92 15.00 -5.80
C MET A 239 13.06 15.06 -6.82
N THR A 240 13.03 16.03 -7.73
CA THR A 240 14.04 16.14 -8.79
C THR A 240 15.24 16.98 -8.37
N GLN A 241 15.20 17.66 -7.21
CA GLN A 241 16.26 18.57 -6.76
C GLN A 241 17.63 17.90 -6.65
N SER A 242 17.65 16.60 -6.33
CA SER A 242 18.86 15.79 -6.24
C SER A 242 19.51 15.48 -7.61
N TRP A 243 18.80 15.63 -8.73
CA TRP A 243 19.31 15.30 -10.06
C TRP A 243 20.26 16.37 -10.61
N GLY A 244 20.36 17.52 -9.94
CA GLY A 244 21.05 18.69 -10.47
C GLY A 244 20.17 19.49 -11.46
N PRO A 245 20.53 20.76 -11.74
CA PRO A 245 19.70 21.66 -12.55
C PRO A 245 19.61 21.22 -14.02
N GLU A 246 20.70 20.73 -14.62
CA GLU A 246 20.74 20.36 -16.04
C GLU A 246 19.86 19.15 -16.37
N ILE A 247 19.95 18.08 -15.56
CA ILE A 247 19.16 16.86 -15.76
C ILE A 247 17.67 17.16 -15.59
N ARG A 248 17.30 17.99 -14.60
CA ARG A 248 15.92 18.45 -14.41
C ARG A 248 15.37 19.22 -15.59
N ALA A 249 16.12 20.22 -16.06
CA ALA A 249 15.71 21.04 -17.20
C ALA A 249 15.53 20.17 -18.45
N SER A 250 16.48 19.27 -18.73
CA SER A 250 16.39 18.36 -19.87
C SER A 250 15.20 17.40 -19.79
N PHE A 251 14.91 16.86 -18.60
CA PHE A 251 13.73 16.00 -18.39
C PHE A 251 12.43 16.78 -18.60
N ALA A 252 12.32 17.98 -18.03
CA ALA A 252 11.14 18.83 -18.17
C ALA A 252 10.94 19.29 -19.64
N GLU A 253 12.01 19.66 -20.35
CA GLU A 253 11.99 19.99 -21.78
C GLU A 253 11.48 18.82 -22.61
N ARG A 254 11.99 17.61 -22.35
CA ARG A 254 11.56 16.40 -23.04
C ARG A 254 10.06 16.16 -22.86
N VAL A 255 9.56 16.18 -21.63
CA VAL A 255 8.13 16.00 -21.34
C VAL A 255 7.28 17.08 -22.00
N GLY A 256 7.71 18.35 -21.92
CA GLY A 256 7.02 19.46 -22.58
C GLY A 256 6.93 19.30 -24.09
N ALA A 257 8.02 18.86 -24.74
CA ALA A 257 8.06 18.58 -26.18
C ALA A 257 7.17 17.38 -26.56
N GLU A 258 7.18 16.31 -25.76
CA GLU A 258 6.30 15.16 -25.94
C GLU A 258 4.82 15.55 -25.82
N TYR A 259 4.48 16.40 -24.86
CA TYR A 259 3.12 16.91 -24.69
C TYR A 259 2.65 17.72 -25.91
N VAL A 260 3.48 18.65 -26.40
CA VAL A 260 3.17 19.43 -27.62
C VAL A 260 2.99 18.51 -28.82
N SER A 261 3.90 17.54 -29.00
CA SER A 261 3.83 16.57 -30.09
C SER A 261 2.55 15.73 -30.02
N ALA A 262 2.16 15.30 -28.81
CA ALA A 262 0.95 14.52 -28.60
C ALA A 262 -0.32 15.29 -28.99
N ILE A 263 -0.45 16.58 -28.62
CA ILE A 263 -1.62 17.40 -28.97
C ILE A 263 -1.76 17.57 -30.50
N LEU A 264 -0.64 17.63 -31.21
CA LEU A 264 -0.63 17.77 -32.67
C LEU A 264 -0.90 16.45 -33.41
N SER A 265 -0.91 15.32 -32.70
CA SER A 265 -1.16 14.01 -33.29
C SER A 265 -2.63 13.80 -33.66
N THR A 266 -2.87 13.12 -34.78
CA THR A 266 -4.22 12.78 -35.26
C THR A 266 -4.95 11.79 -34.35
N ASP A 267 -4.23 11.05 -33.51
CA ASP A 267 -4.77 10.07 -32.57
C ASP A 267 -4.93 10.63 -31.13
N PHE A 268 -4.71 11.94 -30.93
CA PHE A 268 -4.72 12.55 -29.60
C PHE A 268 -6.03 12.29 -28.85
N ASN A 269 -7.16 12.22 -29.56
CA ASN A 269 -8.50 12.00 -28.99
C ASN A 269 -8.83 10.52 -28.70
N ASN A 270 -8.06 9.53 -29.18
CA ASN A 270 -8.31 8.11 -28.95
C ASN A 270 -7.57 7.56 -27.72
N LEU A 271 -8.26 7.43 -26.56
CA LEU A 271 -7.60 6.95 -25.32
C LEU A 271 -7.35 5.46 -25.53
N PRO A 272 -6.13 4.95 -25.29
CA PRO A 272 -5.91 3.51 -25.29
C PRO A 272 -6.84 2.87 -24.26
N HIS A 273 -7.21 1.61 -24.51
CA HIS A 273 -7.93 0.82 -23.52
C HIS A 273 -7.12 0.75 -22.23
N VAL A 274 -7.81 0.76 -21.09
CA VAL A 274 -7.18 0.52 -19.79
C VAL A 274 -6.47 -0.84 -19.88
N PRO A 275 -5.16 -0.92 -19.64
CA PRO A 275 -4.45 -2.18 -19.70
C PRO A 275 -5.07 -3.18 -18.71
N ASP A 276 -5.15 -4.45 -19.10
CA ASP A 276 -5.76 -5.48 -18.26
C ASP A 276 -4.84 -5.77 -17.05
N PRO A 277 -5.31 -5.52 -15.80
CA PRO A 277 -4.52 -5.82 -14.62
C PRO A 277 -4.33 -7.32 -14.36
N HIS A 278 -4.95 -8.22 -15.12
CA HIS A 278 -4.93 -9.67 -14.89
C HIS A 278 -4.05 -10.48 -15.86
N ILE A 279 -3.32 -9.85 -16.79
CA ILE A 279 -2.44 -10.58 -17.70
C ILE A 279 -1.13 -10.92 -16.99
N GLY A 280 -0.96 -12.19 -16.62
CA GLY A 280 0.25 -12.75 -16.02
C GLY A 280 -0.08 -13.73 -14.89
N VAL A 281 -0.22 -15.01 -15.27
CA VAL A 281 -0.26 -16.21 -14.40
C VAL A 281 1.15 -16.62 -14.04
#